data_AF-A0A1A9QEK4-F1
#
_entry.id   AF-A0A1A9QEK4-F1
#
_cell.length_a   1.000
_cell.length_b   1.000
_cell.length_c   1.000
_cell.angle_alpha   90.00
_cell.angle_beta   90.00
_cell.angle_gamma   90.00
#
_symmetry.space_group_name_H-M   'P 1'
#
loop_
_entity.id
_entity.type
_entity.pdbx_description
1 polymer ?
#
loop_
_entity_poly.entity_id
_entity_poly.type
_entity_poly.pdbx_seq_one_letter_code
_entity_poly.pdbx_strand_id
1 'polypeptide(L)'
;MALNLGIKGKIALGAGSLGVIGGGGGILANHILSGDTIRDHLKKTGFTVLEDSATEWTSILTDYIKAVQTNTSLKFEGFNGAVGQEAKLKQFCKELLDNKHKTQETNNNFKKVAWCIKEQTVSDYLGIEGHRVFNVTTTGTNDDNGKWDQKAKDYSKLTDSDGNKKITSLSLSKSNLDTVSDEDRNKVKEACKGLNGKKHFEEEFVHSKNLVINWCSEPKSLKK
;
A
#
# COMPACT_ATOMS: atom_id res chain seq x y z
N MET A 1 45.06 -26.59 -18.53
CA MET A 1 44.21 -25.37 -18.50
C MET A 1 43.07 -25.62 -17.53
N ALA A 2 43.08 -24.99 -16.37
CA ALA A 2 42.02 -25.07 -15.38
C ALA A 2 41.04 -23.92 -15.64
N LEU A 3 39.76 -24.23 -15.86
CA LEU A 3 38.68 -23.25 -15.96
C LEU A 3 38.19 -22.93 -14.56
N ASN A 4 38.43 -21.68 -14.15
CA ASN A 4 38.08 -21.12 -12.86
C ASN A 4 36.61 -20.65 -12.90
N LEU A 5 35.68 -21.42 -12.32
CA LEU A 5 34.29 -21.02 -12.13
C LEU A 5 34.16 -20.27 -10.80
N GLY A 6 34.25 -18.94 -10.88
CA GLY A 6 34.09 -18.06 -9.73
C GLY A 6 33.22 -16.85 -10.08
N ILE A 7 31.90 -17.01 -10.08
CA ILE A 7 30.98 -15.87 -9.89
C ILE A 7 30.02 -16.23 -8.76
N LYS A 8 30.40 -15.76 -7.57
CA LYS A 8 29.60 -15.73 -6.37
C LYS A 8 28.58 -14.59 -6.47
N GLY A 9 27.31 -14.92 -6.35
CA GLY A 9 26.29 -14.12 -5.66
C GLY A 9 25.84 -12.79 -6.27
N LYS A 10 24.56 -12.72 -6.64
CA LYS A 10 23.48 -12.21 -5.78
C LYS A 10 22.22 -12.19 -6.65
N ILE A 11 21.39 -13.23 -6.53
CA ILE A 11 20.00 -13.13 -6.97
C ILE A 11 19.36 -12.11 -6.02
N ALA A 12 19.26 -10.86 -6.48
CA ALA A 12 18.38 -9.89 -5.88
C ALA A 12 16.97 -10.45 -6.05
N LEU A 13 16.48 -11.13 -5.01
CA LEU A 13 15.05 -11.35 -4.82
C LEU A 13 14.45 -9.95 -4.63
N GLY A 14 14.21 -9.26 -5.75
CA GLY A 14 13.33 -8.12 -5.77
C GLY A 14 12.02 -8.61 -5.17
N ALA A 15 11.62 -8.02 -4.06
CA ALA A 15 10.33 -8.28 -3.44
C ALA A 15 9.26 -7.99 -4.50
N GLY A 16 8.73 -9.05 -5.12
CA GLY A 16 7.50 -8.97 -5.88
C GLY A 16 6.43 -8.54 -4.89
N SER A 17 6.00 -7.29 -4.98
CA SER A 17 4.88 -6.79 -4.18
C SER A 17 3.66 -7.64 -4.53
N LEU A 18 3.03 -8.26 -3.53
CA LEU A 18 1.77 -8.98 -3.72
C LEU A 18 0.65 -7.95 -3.82
N GLY A 19 0.68 -7.15 -4.89
CA GLY A 19 0.02 -5.86 -5.00
C GLY A 19 -1.42 -5.92 -5.48
N VAL A 20 -2.26 -6.78 -4.90
CA VAL A 20 -3.61 -7.07 -5.43
C VAL A 20 -4.52 -5.84 -5.53
N ILE A 21 -4.40 -4.87 -4.63
CA ILE A 21 -5.24 -3.65 -4.63
C ILE A 21 -4.45 -2.42 -5.11
N GLY A 22 -3.12 -2.58 -5.34
CA GLY A 22 -2.20 -1.46 -5.43
C GLY A 22 -1.26 -1.44 -6.64
N GLY A 23 -1.55 -2.17 -7.72
CA GLY A 23 -0.84 -2.01 -9.00
C GLY A 23 0.67 -2.25 -8.94
N GLY A 24 1.13 -3.18 -8.09
CA GLY A 24 2.51 -3.65 -8.05
C GLY A 24 2.51 -5.13 -8.38
N GLY A 25 2.91 -5.48 -9.60
CA GLY A 25 2.91 -6.86 -10.09
C GLY A 25 3.99 -7.69 -9.41
N GLY A 26 3.58 -8.55 -8.48
CA GLY A 26 4.38 -9.64 -7.92
C GLY A 26 3.67 -10.95 -8.18
N ILE A 27 3.88 -11.51 -9.37
CA ILE A 27 3.30 -12.80 -9.75
C ILE A 27 4.13 -13.92 -9.09
N LEU A 28 3.60 -14.51 -8.01
CA LEU A 28 3.94 -15.89 -7.67
C LEU A 28 3.25 -16.79 -8.70
N ALA A 29 4.01 -17.21 -9.71
CA ALA A 29 3.55 -18.01 -10.85
C ALA A 29 2.88 -19.35 -10.48
N ASN A 30 2.98 -19.80 -9.22
CA ASN A 30 2.35 -21.04 -8.75
C ASN A 30 0.84 -20.93 -8.45
N HIS A 31 0.27 -19.73 -8.40
CA HIS A 31 -1.15 -19.56 -8.01
C HIS A 31 -2.14 -19.63 -9.18
N ILE A 32 -1.65 -19.71 -10.43
CA ILE A 32 -2.48 -19.84 -11.65
C ILE A 32 -3.18 -21.20 -11.73
N LEU A 33 -2.64 -22.21 -11.06
CA LEU A 33 -3.09 -23.60 -11.16
C LEU A 33 -3.97 -24.07 -9.98
N SER A 34 -4.16 -23.26 -8.94
CA SER A 34 -4.79 -23.71 -7.69
C SER A 34 -6.33 -23.70 -7.72
N GLY A 35 -6.96 -23.01 -8.69
CA GLY A 35 -8.42 -22.89 -8.75
C GLY A 35 -9.04 -22.05 -7.63
N ASP A 36 -8.22 -21.36 -6.83
CA ASP A 36 -8.62 -20.52 -5.71
C ASP A 36 -9.56 -19.38 -6.13
N THR A 37 -10.48 -19.01 -5.24
CA THR A 37 -11.31 -17.80 -5.41
C THR A 37 -10.53 -16.53 -5.07
N ILE A 38 -11.06 -15.36 -5.45
CA ILE A 38 -10.51 -14.08 -5.01
C ILE A 38 -10.49 -14.01 -3.48
N ARG A 39 -11.54 -14.51 -2.81
CA ARG A 39 -11.60 -14.62 -1.35
C ARG A 39 -10.44 -15.40 -0.76
N ASP A 40 -10.14 -16.57 -1.32
CA ASP A 40 -9.06 -17.44 -0.84
C ASP A 40 -7.71 -16.77 -1.01
N HIS A 41 -7.48 -16.13 -2.16
CA HIS A 41 -6.27 -15.40 -2.43
C HIS A 41 -6.07 -14.25 -1.43
N LEU A 42 -7.09 -13.42 -1.21
CA LEU A 42 -7.04 -12.31 -0.25
C LEU A 42 -6.68 -12.78 1.15
N LYS A 43 -7.34 -13.84 1.64
CA LYS A 43 -7.06 -14.43 2.96
C LYS A 43 -5.62 -14.96 3.04
N LYS A 44 -5.14 -15.67 2.02
CA LYS A 44 -3.75 -16.17 1.94
C LYS A 44 -2.73 -15.04 1.96
N THR A 45 -3.06 -13.91 1.34
CA THR A 45 -2.22 -12.70 1.31
C THR A 45 -2.40 -11.81 2.55
N GLY A 46 -3.18 -12.21 3.56
CA GLY A 46 -3.29 -11.49 4.82
C GLY A 46 -4.36 -10.39 4.88
N PHE A 47 -5.23 -10.27 3.87
CA PHE A 47 -6.38 -9.36 3.92
C PHE A 47 -7.54 -9.97 4.71
N THR A 48 -8.25 -9.10 5.41
CA THR A 48 -9.51 -9.45 6.10
C THR A 48 -10.68 -9.12 5.20
N VAL A 49 -11.32 -10.15 4.66
CA VAL A 49 -12.59 -10.01 3.92
C VAL A 49 -13.71 -9.63 4.87
N LEU A 50 -14.62 -8.74 4.43
CA LEU A 50 -15.78 -8.37 5.24
C LEU A 50 -16.81 -9.50 5.26
N GLU A 51 -17.30 -9.79 6.45
CA GLU A 51 -18.41 -10.70 6.66
C GLU A 51 -19.75 -9.95 6.51
N ASP A 52 -20.83 -10.66 6.18
CA ASP A 52 -22.15 -10.04 5.95
C ASP A 52 -22.68 -9.29 7.19
N SER A 53 -22.27 -9.71 8.39
CA SER A 53 -22.65 -9.12 9.69
C SER A 53 -21.77 -7.94 10.13
N ALA A 54 -20.75 -7.56 9.34
CA ALA A 54 -19.85 -6.47 9.68
C ALA A 54 -20.60 -5.14 9.86
N THR A 55 -20.25 -4.36 10.88
CA THR A 55 -20.87 -3.05 11.13
C THR A 55 -20.31 -1.97 10.20
N GLU A 56 -19.14 -2.24 9.61
CA GLU A 56 -18.41 -1.35 8.71
C GLU A 56 -19.10 -1.12 7.35
N TRP A 57 -20.08 -1.93 6.97
CA TRP A 57 -20.74 -1.82 5.67
C TRP A 57 -21.37 -0.44 5.41
N THR A 58 -21.89 0.22 6.45
CA THR A 58 -22.49 1.56 6.32
C THR A 58 -21.42 2.63 6.03
N SER A 59 -20.26 2.58 6.69
CA SER A 59 -19.16 3.50 6.39
C SER A 59 -18.55 3.24 5.01
N ILE A 60 -18.40 1.97 4.63
CA ILE A 60 -17.89 1.58 3.31
C ILE A 60 -18.84 2.03 2.21
N LEU A 61 -20.15 1.86 2.37
CA LEU A 61 -21.12 2.35 1.40
C LEU A 61 -21.05 3.88 1.26
N THR A 62 -20.86 4.58 2.37
CA THR A 62 -20.68 6.04 2.36
C THR A 62 -19.43 6.45 1.56
N ASP A 63 -18.32 5.76 1.75
CA ASP A 63 -17.08 6.03 1.02
C ASP A 63 -17.15 5.59 -0.44
N TYR A 64 -17.80 4.46 -0.73
CA TYR A 64 -18.12 4.00 -2.08
C TYR A 64 -18.86 5.08 -2.88
N ILE A 65 -19.97 5.61 -2.34
CA ILE A 65 -20.80 6.62 -3.00
C ILE A 65 -19.97 7.84 -3.39
N LYS A 66 -19.03 8.26 -2.54
CA LYS A 66 -18.14 9.39 -2.83
C LYS A 66 -17.10 9.03 -3.89
N ALA A 67 -16.42 7.90 -3.70
CA ALA A 67 -15.29 7.51 -4.55
C ALA A 67 -15.72 7.23 -6.00
N VAL A 68 -16.89 6.62 -6.23
CA VAL A 68 -17.33 6.27 -7.59
C VAL A 68 -17.82 7.46 -8.41
N GLN A 69 -18.00 8.64 -7.79
CA GLN A 69 -18.31 9.88 -8.50
C GLN A 69 -17.11 10.39 -9.30
N THR A 70 -15.90 10.18 -8.79
CA THR A 70 -14.65 10.64 -9.42
C THR A 70 -13.86 9.49 -10.04
N ASN A 71 -14.01 8.28 -9.52
CA ASN A 71 -13.28 7.09 -9.98
C ASN A 71 -14.23 5.97 -10.38
N THR A 72 -14.64 5.98 -11.66
CA THR A 72 -15.55 4.97 -12.22
C THR A 72 -14.93 3.57 -12.30
N SER A 73 -13.60 3.43 -12.19
CA SER A 73 -12.94 2.12 -12.19
C SER A 73 -13.22 1.32 -10.91
N LEU A 74 -13.60 1.99 -9.82
CA LEU A 74 -14.00 1.37 -8.55
C LEU A 74 -15.49 1.00 -8.51
N LYS A 75 -16.26 1.36 -9.54
CA LYS A 75 -17.70 1.25 -9.54
C LYS A 75 -18.18 -0.14 -9.98
N PHE A 76 -19.13 -0.71 -9.24
CA PHE A 76 -19.88 -1.88 -9.72
C PHE A 76 -20.86 -1.46 -10.82
N GLU A 77 -20.95 -2.27 -11.87
CA GLU A 77 -21.81 -1.97 -13.02
C GLU A 77 -23.27 -1.85 -12.58
N GLY A 78 -23.96 -0.81 -13.05
CA GLY A 78 -25.36 -0.54 -12.66
C GLY A 78 -25.56 -0.14 -11.20
N PHE A 79 -24.51 0.21 -10.45
CA PHE A 79 -24.60 0.56 -9.04
C PHE A 79 -23.81 1.82 -8.68
N ASN A 80 -24.52 2.90 -8.33
CA ASN A 80 -23.91 4.13 -7.79
C ASN A 80 -23.88 4.17 -6.25
N GLY A 81 -24.59 3.23 -5.61
CA GLY A 81 -24.85 3.29 -4.18
C GLY A 81 -25.91 4.35 -3.82
N ALA A 82 -26.60 4.10 -2.73
CA ALA A 82 -27.44 5.06 -2.02
C ALA A 82 -27.49 4.63 -0.55
N VAL A 83 -27.76 5.57 0.36
CA VAL A 83 -27.91 5.26 1.79
C VAL A 83 -28.96 4.15 1.96
N GLY A 84 -28.65 3.14 2.78
CA GLY A 84 -29.53 1.98 2.99
C GLY A 84 -29.38 0.84 1.96
N GLN A 85 -28.45 0.95 1.01
CA GLN A 85 -28.19 -0.10 0.00
C GLN A 85 -27.02 -1.04 0.36
N GLU A 86 -26.71 -1.21 1.64
CA GLU A 86 -25.63 -2.08 2.12
C GLU A 86 -25.84 -3.52 1.63
N ALA A 87 -27.07 -4.01 1.63
CA ALA A 87 -27.40 -5.36 1.14
C ALA A 87 -26.98 -5.58 -0.32
N LYS A 88 -27.13 -4.56 -1.18
CA LYS A 88 -26.76 -4.63 -2.59
C LYS A 88 -25.24 -4.59 -2.76
N LEU A 89 -24.54 -3.75 -2.01
CA LEU A 89 -23.08 -3.72 -2.00
C LEU A 89 -22.49 -5.06 -1.50
N LYS A 90 -23.06 -5.64 -0.44
CA LYS A 90 -22.69 -6.99 0.07
C LYS A 90 -22.84 -8.05 -1.01
N GLN A 91 -23.97 -8.05 -1.73
CA GLN A 91 -24.21 -8.99 -2.82
C GLN A 91 -23.13 -8.87 -3.91
N PHE A 92 -22.83 -7.66 -4.38
CA PHE A 92 -21.75 -7.45 -5.35
C PHE A 92 -20.41 -7.96 -4.86
N CYS A 93 -20.10 -7.73 -3.59
CA CYS A 93 -18.87 -8.22 -2.99
C CYS A 93 -18.83 -9.74 -2.91
N LYS A 94 -19.93 -10.40 -2.54
CA LYS A 94 -20.02 -11.86 -2.52
C LYS A 94 -19.79 -12.45 -3.91
N GLU A 95 -20.51 -11.96 -4.91
CA GLU A 95 -20.36 -12.38 -6.31
C GLU A 95 -18.94 -12.16 -6.83
N LEU A 96 -18.33 -11.01 -6.49
CA LEU A 96 -16.95 -10.71 -6.87
C LEU A 96 -15.97 -11.68 -6.22
N LEU A 97 -16.06 -11.87 -4.90
CA LEU A 97 -15.12 -12.64 -4.11
C LEU A 97 -15.14 -14.13 -4.42
N ASP A 98 -16.29 -14.65 -4.85
CA ASP A 98 -16.48 -16.07 -5.19
C ASP A 98 -16.00 -16.39 -6.62
N ASN A 99 -15.62 -15.39 -7.42
CA ASN A 99 -14.99 -15.62 -8.73
C ASN A 99 -13.62 -16.28 -8.56
N LYS A 100 -13.27 -17.13 -9.52
CA LYS A 100 -11.92 -17.70 -9.62
C LYS A 100 -10.90 -16.58 -9.81
N HIS A 101 -9.84 -16.63 -9.02
CA HIS A 101 -8.69 -15.76 -9.18
C HIS A 101 -8.02 -16.06 -10.52
N LYS A 102 -8.05 -15.09 -11.45
CA LYS A 102 -7.32 -15.13 -12.71
C LYS A 102 -6.23 -14.07 -12.66
N THR A 103 -5.02 -14.42 -13.08
CA THR A 103 -3.80 -13.59 -12.97
C THR A 103 -3.79 -12.29 -13.77
N GLN A 104 -4.88 -11.93 -14.44
CA GLN A 104 -5.01 -10.56 -14.91
C GLN A 104 -5.52 -9.66 -13.77
N GLU A 105 -4.56 -9.21 -12.96
CA GLU A 105 -4.64 -8.00 -12.12
C GLU A 105 -5.03 -6.73 -12.93
N THR A 106 -5.22 -6.84 -14.25
CA THR A 106 -5.72 -5.79 -15.15
C THR A 106 -7.26 -5.78 -15.32
N ASN A 107 -8.00 -6.72 -14.72
CA ASN A 107 -9.46 -6.66 -14.77
C ASN A 107 -9.94 -5.56 -13.80
N ASN A 108 -10.64 -4.55 -14.31
CA ASN A 108 -11.30 -3.50 -13.50
C ASN A 108 -12.07 -4.05 -12.30
N ASN A 109 -12.51 -5.30 -12.34
CA ASN A 109 -13.15 -5.98 -11.22
C ASN A 109 -12.26 -6.14 -9.99
N PHE A 110 -10.95 -6.28 -10.14
CA PHE A 110 -10.06 -6.48 -9.00
C PHE A 110 -9.95 -5.22 -8.12
N LYS A 111 -9.95 -4.02 -8.73
CA LYS A 111 -9.98 -2.76 -7.96
C LYS A 111 -11.22 -2.65 -7.06
N LYS A 112 -12.33 -3.27 -7.46
CA LYS A 112 -13.60 -3.27 -6.70
C LYS A 112 -13.53 -4.14 -5.44
N VAL A 113 -12.52 -5.01 -5.31
CA VAL A 113 -12.26 -5.79 -4.09
C VAL A 113 -12.02 -4.89 -2.88
N ALA A 114 -11.53 -3.66 -3.12
CA ALA A 114 -11.39 -2.63 -2.08
C ALA A 114 -12.66 -2.47 -1.22
N TRP A 115 -13.85 -2.57 -1.83
CA TRP A 115 -15.12 -2.42 -1.12
C TRP A 115 -15.55 -3.66 -0.32
N CYS A 116 -14.83 -4.77 -0.48
CA CYS A 116 -15.19 -6.09 0.03
C CYS A 116 -14.26 -6.59 1.13
N ILE A 117 -13.28 -5.77 1.50
CA ILE A 117 -12.32 -6.04 2.56
C ILE A 117 -12.43 -4.98 3.64
N LYS A 118 -11.97 -5.32 4.85
CA LYS A 118 -11.86 -4.35 5.93
C LYS A 118 -10.95 -3.21 5.47
N GLU A 119 -11.33 -2.00 5.84
CA GLU A 119 -10.53 -0.83 5.53
C GLU A 119 -9.09 -1.01 6.02
N GLN A 120 -8.16 -0.77 5.10
CA GLN A 120 -6.73 -0.80 5.35
C GLN A 120 -6.07 0.48 4.84
N THR A 121 -5.13 0.94 5.64
CA THR A 121 -4.23 2.04 5.36
C THR A 121 -2.96 1.56 4.63
N VAL A 122 -2.17 2.48 4.09
CA VAL A 122 -0.84 2.16 3.53
C VAL A 122 0.03 1.44 4.57
N SER A 123 -0.04 1.87 5.84
CA SER A 123 0.73 1.21 6.91
C SER A 123 0.30 -0.25 7.16
N ASP A 124 -1.00 -0.54 7.10
CA ASP A 124 -1.50 -1.91 7.27
C ASP A 124 -1.01 -2.80 6.12
N TYR A 125 -1.10 -2.29 4.89
CA TYR A 125 -0.66 -2.98 3.69
C TYR A 125 0.84 -3.29 3.72
N LEU A 126 1.65 -2.34 4.13
CA LEU A 126 3.09 -2.53 4.27
C LEU A 126 3.42 -3.54 5.38
N GLY A 127 2.65 -3.54 6.46
CA GLY A 127 2.75 -4.56 7.50
C GLY A 127 2.62 -5.98 6.95
N ILE A 128 1.64 -6.19 6.05
CA ILE A 128 1.39 -7.45 5.33
C ILE A 128 2.56 -7.77 4.37
N GLU A 129 3.06 -6.79 3.62
CA GLU A 129 4.20 -6.94 2.71
C GLU A 129 5.56 -7.03 3.41
N GLY A 130 5.59 -7.26 4.72
CA GLY A 130 6.84 -7.47 5.43
C GLY A 130 7.65 -6.19 5.64
N HIS A 131 7.03 -5.01 5.64
CA HIS A 131 7.66 -3.74 5.98
C HIS A 131 7.26 -3.28 7.39
N ARG A 132 8.19 -2.61 8.08
CA ARG A 132 7.93 -1.91 9.33
C ARG A 132 7.91 -0.42 9.02
N VAL A 133 6.75 0.20 9.21
CA VAL A 133 6.61 1.66 9.16
C VAL A 133 7.24 2.27 10.41
N PHE A 134 7.96 3.38 10.25
CA PHE A 134 8.60 4.10 11.35
C PHE A 134 7.58 4.81 12.22
N ASN A 135 7.92 5.02 13.49
CA ASN A 135 7.12 5.80 14.42
C ASN A 135 7.12 7.28 14.00
N VAL A 136 5.93 7.81 13.71
CA VAL A 136 5.70 9.19 13.25
C VAL A 136 5.40 10.19 14.36
N THR A 137 5.50 9.79 15.64
CA THR A 137 5.32 10.73 16.76
C THR A 137 6.41 11.80 16.74
N THR A 138 5.99 13.06 16.78
CA THR A 138 6.84 14.25 16.73
C THR A 138 7.30 14.73 18.10
N THR A 139 6.70 14.24 19.18
CA THR A 139 7.08 14.53 20.55
C THR A 139 7.98 13.43 21.14
N GLY A 140 9.03 13.84 21.85
CA GLY A 140 9.96 12.94 22.53
C GLY A 140 10.96 12.23 21.59
N THR A 141 11.84 11.45 22.20
CA THR A 141 12.78 10.58 21.50
C THR A 141 12.14 9.23 21.23
N ASN A 142 12.24 8.74 20.01
CA ASN A 142 11.88 7.36 19.66
C ASN A 142 13.06 6.67 18.98
N ASP A 143 13.02 5.33 18.97
CA ASP A 143 14.08 4.48 18.40
C ASP A 143 14.30 4.69 16.90
N ASP A 144 13.37 5.37 16.22
CA ASP A 144 13.43 5.69 14.80
C ASP A 144 14.06 7.05 14.50
N ASN A 145 14.41 7.87 15.50
CA ASN A 145 14.94 9.22 15.27
C ASN A 145 16.21 9.23 14.39
N GLY A 146 17.13 8.29 14.59
CA GLY A 146 18.31 8.16 13.73
C GLY A 146 17.97 7.77 12.28
N LYS A 147 16.91 6.99 12.08
CA LYS A 147 16.40 6.63 10.74
C LYS A 147 15.74 7.82 10.08
N TRP A 148 14.97 8.60 10.84
CA TRP A 148 14.39 9.84 10.33
C TRP A 148 15.44 10.86 9.89
N ASP A 149 16.53 10.99 10.65
CA ASP A 149 17.64 11.87 10.26
C ASP A 149 18.26 11.40 8.95
N GLN A 150 18.50 10.10 8.81
CA GLN A 150 19.01 9.56 7.55
C GLN A 150 18.06 9.83 6.38
N LYS A 151 16.75 9.58 6.55
CA LYS A 151 15.73 9.84 5.53
C LYS A 151 15.62 11.32 5.17
N ALA A 152 15.70 12.23 6.14
CA ALA A 152 15.71 13.67 5.90
C ALA A 152 16.94 14.10 5.08
N LYS A 153 18.12 13.59 5.42
CA LYS A 153 19.35 13.85 4.64
C LYS A 153 19.22 13.34 3.21
N ASP A 154 18.73 12.12 3.03
CA ASP A 154 18.58 11.55 1.69
C ASP A 154 17.50 12.25 0.87
N TYR A 155 16.39 12.64 1.49
CA TYR A 155 15.36 13.46 0.86
C TYR A 155 15.89 14.84 0.44
N SER A 156 16.73 15.47 1.27
CA SER A 156 17.31 16.79 0.96
C SER A 156 18.24 16.81 -0.25
N LYS A 157 18.65 15.64 -0.76
CA LYS A 157 19.49 15.49 -1.96
C LYS A 157 18.67 15.32 -3.23
N LEU A 158 17.35 15.15 -3.13
CA LEU A 158 16.49 14.98 -4.29
C LEU A 158 16.53 16.21 -5.18
N THR A 159 16.55 15.95 -6.48
CA THR A 159 16.56 16.97 -7.53
C THR A 159 15.19 17.03 -8.22
N ASP A 160 14.96 17.98 -9.12
CA ASP A 160 13.71 18.04 -9.88
C ASP A 160 13.49 16.82 -10.78
N SER A 161 14.57 16.15 -11.20
CA SER A 161 14.47 14.86 -11.89
C SER A 161 13.95 13.71 -11.02
N ASP A 162 13.86 13.86 -9.70
CA ASP A 162 13.33 12.86 -8.77
C ASP A 162 11.85 13.07 -8.43
N GLY A 163 11.07 13.75 -9.28
CA GLY A 163 9.70 14.16 -9.00
C GLY A 163 8.79 13.05 -8.46
N ASN A 164 8.93 11.82 -8.93
CA ASN A 164 8.13 10.66 -8.46
C ASN A 164 8.49 10.16 -7.05
N LYS A 165 9.61 10.62 -6.48
CA LYS A 165 10.04 10.34 -5.10
C LYS A 165 9.76 11.52 -4.16
N LYS A 166 9.40 12.70 -4.69
CA LYS A 166 9.09 13.86 -3.86
C LYS A 166 7.71 13.71 -3.23
N ILE A 167 7.59 14.18 -2.00
CA ILE A 167 6.30 14.32 -1.31
C ILE A 167 5.88 15.77 -1.50
N THR A 168 4.76 16.02 -2.21
CA THR A 168 4.33 17.36 -2.63
C THR A 168 4.24 18.38 -1.47
N SER A 169 3.85 17.93 -0.28
CA SER A 169 3.70 18.78 0.90
C SER A 169 4.98 18.94 1.74
N LEU A 170 6.09 18.28 1.37
CA LEU A 170 7.31 18.25 2.16
C LEU A 170 8.38 19.17 1.58
N SER A 171 8.68 20.24 2.32
CA SER A 171 9.81 21.13 2.07
C SER A 171 10.71 21.18 3.30
N LEU A 172 12.01 20.96 3.10
CA LEU A 172 13.03 21.03 4.16
C LEU A 172 13.71 22.40 4.15
N SER A 173 14.36 22.74 5.25
CA SER A 173 15.03 24.04 5.43
C SER A 173 16.11 24.35 4.38
N LYS A 174 16.82 23.31 3.89
CA LYS A 174 17.83 23.43 2.84
C LYS A 174 18.02 22.10 2.09
N SER A 175 18.66 22.18 0.92
CA SER A 175 19.18 21.00 0.20
C SER A 175 20.51 20.53 0.81
N ASN A 176 20.82 19.25 0.60
CA ASN A 176 22.08 18.61 1.04
C ASN A 176 22.38 18.81 2.53
N LEU A 177 21.48 18.37 3.40
CA LEU A 177 21.64 18.45 4.84
C LEU A 177 22.84 17.59 5.34
N ASP A 178 23.82 18.24 5.96
CA ASP A 178 24.87 17.53 6.73
C ASP A 178 24.40 17.16 8.14
N THR A 179 23.59 18.04 8.74
CA THR A 179 22.94 17.89 10.04
C THR A 179 21.43 18.10 9.87
N VAL A 180 20.63 17.35 10.63
CA VAL A 180 19.17 17.42 10.57
C VAL A 180 18.66 18.14 11.81
N SER A 181 17.89 19.20 11.59
CA SER A 181 17.20 19.91 12.67
C SER A 181 15.97 19.10 13.14
N ASP A 182 15.53 19.32 14.37
CA ASP A 182 14.28 18.71 14.85
C ASP A 182 13.07 19.15 14.03
N GLU A 183 13.08 20.38 13.51
CA GLU A 183 12.04 20.89 12.63
C GLU A 183 11.98 20.09 11.32
N ASP A 184 13.11 19.90 10.63
CA ASP A 184 13.16 19.12 9.38
C ASP A 184 12.78 17.66 9.62
N ARG A 185 13.26 17.06 10.71
CA ARG A 185 12.89 15.70 11.12
C ARG A 185 11.38 15.58 11.30
N ASN A 186 10.76 16.54 11.99
CA ASN A 186 9.32 16.53 12.26
C ASN A 186 8.50 16.77 10.99
N LYS A 187 8.97 17.59 10.05
CA LYS A 187 8.32 17.75 8.73
C LYS A 187 8.26 16.44 7.97
N VAL A 188 9.36 15.66 7.96
CA VAL A 188 9.37 14.33 7.33
C VAL A 188 8.39 13.38 8.03
N LYS A 189 8.38 13.35 9.37
CA LYS A 189 7.45 12.53 10.16
C LYS A 189 5.99 12.85 9.85
N GLU A 190 5.61 14.13 9.83
CA GLU A 190 4.23 14.54 9.53
C GLU A 190 3.83 14.24 8.08
N ALA A 191 4.73 14.44 7.12
CA ALA A 191 4.50 14.03 5.74
C ALA A 191 4.24 12.52 5.64
N CYS A 192 5.06 11.71 6.32
CA CYS A 192 4.88 10.28 6.40
C CYS A 192 3.59 9.85 7.10
N LYS A 193 3.16 10.55 8.15
CA LYS A 193 1.88 10.30 8.82
C LYS A 193 0.69 10.45 7.86
N GLY A 194 0.72 11.50 7.03
CA GLY A 194 -0.31 11.72 6.01
C GLY A 194 -0.35 10.60 4.97
N LEU A 195 0.81 10.14 4.50
CA LEU A 195 0.90 9.04 3.53
C LEU A 195 0.51 7.68 4.13
N ASN A 196 0.93 7.40 5.37
CA ASN A 196 0.63 6.15 6.07
C ASN A 196 -0.86 5.92 6.22
N GLY A 197 -1.63 6.99 6.50
CA GLY A 197 -3.07 6.93 6.71
C GLY A 197 -3.91 6.83 5.44
N LYS A 198 -3.30 6.87 4.25
CA LYS A 198 -4.03 6.76 2.98
C LYS A 198 -4.69 5.40 2.85
N LYS A 199 -5.98 5.41 2.52
CA LYS A 199 -6.79 4.20 2.40
C LYS A 199 -6.63 3.58 1.02
N HIS A 200 -6.73 2.26 0.95
CA HIS A 200 -6.52 1.46 -0.27
C HIS A 200 -7.45 1.77 -1.45
N PHE A 201 -8.56 2.48 -1.24
CA PHE A 201 -9.47 2.93 -2.30
C PHE A 201 -9.23 4.38 -2.76
N GLU A 202 -8.32 5.12 -2.12
CA GLU A 202 -7.95 6.46 -2.57
C GLU A 202 -7.11 6.38 -3.85
N GLU A 203 -7.31 7.33 -4.78
CA GLU A 203 -6.60 7.38 -6.07
C GLU A 203 -5.07 7.39 -5.91
N GLU A 204 -4.59 8.14 -4.92
CA GLU A 204 -3.17 8.28 -4.61
C GLU A 204 -2.60 7.15 -3.74
N PHE A 205 -3.36 6.09 -3.46
CA PHE A 205 -2.91 5.02 -2.57
C PHE A 205 -1.60 4.37 -3.05
N VAL A 206 -1.53 4.02 -4.34
CA VAL A 206 -0.35 3.35 -4.92
C VAL A 206 0.88 4.26 -4.86
N HIS A 207 0.70 5.51 -5.24
CA HIS A 207 1.77 6.50 -5.17
C HIS A 207 2.22 6.72 -3.72
N SER A 208 1.27 6.88 -2.81
CA SER A 208 1.52 7.05 -1.37
C SER A 208 2.25 5.84 -0.78
N LYS A 209 1.85 4.62 -1.14
CA LYS A 209 2.54 3.38 -0.75
C LYS A 209 4.00 3.40 -1.18
N ASN A 210 4.29 3.74 -2.44
CA ASN A 210 5.66 3.81 -2.94
C ASN A 210 6.49 4.87 -2.20
N LEU A 211 5.89 6.02 -1.87
CA LEU A 211 6.54 7.03 -1.04
C LEU A 211 6.81 6.55 0.38
N VAL A 212 5.89 5.80 1.01
CA VAL A 212 6.09 5.23 2.34
C VAL A 212 7.17 4.16 2.35
N ILE A 213 7.27 3.32 1.31
CA ILE A 213 8.38 2.37 1.12
C ILE A 213 9.72 3.13 1.09
N ASN A 214 9.78 4.21 0.33
CA ASN A 214 11.02 4.97 0.16
C ASN A 214 11.42 5.75 1.41
N TRP A 215 10.47 6.37 2.09
CA TRP A 215 10.77 7.42 3.08
C TRP A 215 10.38 7.10 4.52
N CYS A 216 9.40 6.23 4.71
CA CYS A 216 8.69 6.13 5.99
C CYS A 216 8.73 4.72 6.59
N SER A 217 9.47 3.80 5.98
CA SER A 217 9.54 2.41 6.39
C SER A 217 10.88 1.76 6.08
N GLU A 218 11.05 0.55 6.57
CA GLU A 218 12.12 -0.37 6.22
C GLU A 218 11.58 -1.79 6.04
N PRO A 219 12.26 -2.66 5.28
CA PRO A 219 11.95 -4.09 5.29
C PRO A 219 12.10 -4.66 6.71
N LYS A 220 11.14 -5.47 7.16
CA LYS A 220 11.28 -6.24 8.40
C LYS A 220 12.48 -7.16 8.23
N SER A 221 13.46 -7.04 9.13
CA SER A 221 14.54 -8.01 9.19
C SER A 221 13.94 -9.38 9.52
N LEU A 222 14.06 -10.33 8.60
CA LEU A 222 13.81 -11.73 8.91
C LEU A 222 14.84 -12.12 9.98
N LYS A 223 14.39 -12.30 11.23
CA LYS A 223 15.23 -12.95 12.24
C LYS A 223 15.51 -14.36 11.70
N LYS A 224 16.74 -14.58 11.26
CA LYS A 224 17.27 -15.91 10.96
C LYS A 224 17.43 -16.70 12.26
#